data_AF-A0A1M6MRM7-F1
#
_entry.id   AF-A0A1M6MRM7-F1
#
_cell.length_a   1.000
_cell.length_b   1.000
_cell.length_c   1.000
_cell.angle_alpha   90.00
_cell.angle_beta   90.00
_cell.angle_gamma   90.00
#
_symmetry.space_group_name_H-M   'P 1'
#
loop_
_entity.id
_entity.type
_entity.pdbx_description
1 polymer ?
#
loop_
_entity_poly.entity_id
_entity_poly.type
_entity_poly.pdbx_seq_one_letter_code
_entity_poly.pdbx_strand_id
1 'polypeptide(L)'
;MKYTHKDLEFEKFVHIFNTEGKRAAKQFVSSMSNINYDYFVKLLKQYKGYVYNRNFKRYELPSNAESPFIGIDDLFNKEKDDATKLVASIPEKIYYKDPADSLTIDILQDRLMELSKYIKISQSSKTIEINLGRLRESGYDVNVQN
;
A
#
# COMPACT_ATOMS: atom_id res chain seq x y z
N MET A 1 38.69 -21.91 4.31
CA MET A 1 39.12 -20.62 3.73
C MET A 1 37.96 -19.64 3.83
N LYS A 2 38.12 -18.54 4.57
CA LYS A 2 37.10 -17.47 4.63
C LYS A 2 37.41 -16.53 3.47
N TYR A 3 36.61 -16.57 2.41
CA TYR A 3 36.72 -15.59 1.34
C TYR A 3 36.30 -14.24 1.88
N THR A 4 37.16 -13.23 1.75
CA THR A 4 36.78 -11.86 2.07
C THR A 4 35.91 -11.38 0.90
N HIS A 5 34.83 -10.66 1.17
CA HIS A 5 33.90 -10.13 0.15
C HIS A 5 34.59 -9.30 -0.97
N LYS A 6 35.85 -8.89 -0.76
CA LYS A 6 36.70 -8.22 -1.76
C LYS A 6 37.27 -9.15 -2.84
N ASP A 7 37.36 -10.45 -2.58
CA ASP A 7 37.94 -11.44 -3.50
C ASP A 7 36.91 -11.97 -4.52
N LEU A 8 35.64 -11.57 -4.38
CA LEU A 8 34.55 -12.02 -5.23
C LEU A 8 34.27 -10.99 -6.32
N GLU A 9 34.47 -11.41 -7.57
CA GLU A 9 34.28 -10.57 -8.75
C GLU A 9 32.79 -10.47 -9.15
N PHE A 10 32.00 -9.80 -8.31
CA PHE A 10 30.56 -9.63 -8.47
C PHE A 10 30.18 -8.94 -9.80
N GLU A 11 30.96 -7.96 -10.24
CA GLU A 11 30.71 -7.23 -11.49
C GLU A 11 30.92 -8.11 -12.72
N LYS A 12 31.96 -8.97 -12.72
CA LYS A 12 32.17 -9.95 -13.79
C LYS A 12 31.08 -11.01 -13.81
N PHE A 13 30.61 -11.46 -12.63
CA PHE A 13 29.47 -12.36 -12.54
C PHE A 13 28.21 -11.75 -13.19
N VAL A 14 27.89 -10.49 -12.88
CA VAL A 14 26.73 -9.80 -13.46
C VAL A 14 26.88 -9.65 -14.98
N HIS A 15 28.07 -9.30 -15.46
CA HIS A 15 28.34 -9.22 -16.89
C HIS A 15 28.09 -10.57 -17.58
N ILE A 16 28.72 -11.65 -17.13
CA ILE A 16 28.56 -13.01 -17.67
C ILE A 16 27.09 -13.45 -17.62
N PHE A 17 26.40 -13.17 -16.51
CA PHE A 17 24.99 -13.53 -16.38
C PHE A 17 24.12 -12.80 -17.42
N ASN A 18 24.41 -11.54 -17.69
CA ASN A 18 23.62 -10.71 -18.59
C ASN A 18 23.96 -10.94 -20.08
N THR A 19 25.18 -11.38 -20.41
CA THR A 19 25.62 -11.64 -21.79
C THR A 19 25.51 -13.10 -22.21
N GLU A 20 26.04 -14.01 -21.39
CA GLU A 20 26.16 -15.45 -21.68
C GLU A 20 25.08 -16.30 -20.98
N GLY A 21 24.40 -15.70 -20.00
CA GLY A 21 23.25 -16.30 -19.32
C GLY A 21 23.60 -17.13 -18.08
N LYS A 22 22.56 -17.64 -17.44
CA LYS A 22 22.61 -18.33 -16.13
C LYS A 22 23.57 -19.52 -16.10
N ARG A 23 23.69 -20.27 -17.20
CA ARG A 23 24.56 -21.47 -17.25
C ARG A 23 26.03 -21.10 -17.15
N ALA A 24 26.47 -20.11 -17.92
CA ALA A 24 27.84 -19.60 -17.89
C ALA A 24 28.16 -18.96 -16.53
N ALA A 25 27.23 -18.17 -15.98
CA ALA A 25 27.40 -17.56 -14.67
C ALA A 25 27.53 -18.60 -13.53
N LYS A 26 26.80 -19.72 -13.60
CA LYS A 26 26.92 -20.82 -12.62
C LYS A 26 28.26 -21.53 -12.72
N GLN A 27 28.77 -21.73 -13.95
CA GLN A 27 30.11 -22.29 -14.17
C GLN A 27 31.18 -21.36 -13.63
N PHE A 28 31.06 -20.05 -13.87
CA PHE A 28 31.97 -19.02 -13.34
C PHE A 28 32.04 -19.03 -11.80
N VAL A 29 30.89 -19.09 -11.10
CA VAL A 29 30.90 -19.16 -9.63
C VAL A 29 31.57 -20.44 -9.13
N SER A 30 31.32 -21.56 -9.81
CA SER A 30 31.86 -22.87 -9.44
C SER A 30 33.36 -22.98 -9.72
N SER A 31 33.87 -22.28 -10.75
CA SER A 31 35.31 -22.27 -11.08
C SER A 31 36.09 -21.25 -10.24
N MET A 32 35.50 -20.10 -9.92
CA MET A 32 36.14 -19.04 -9.17
C MET A 32 36.18 -19.33 -7.67
N SER A 33 35.17 -20.00 -7.13
CA SER A 33 35.00 -20.17 -5.69
C SER A 33 34.37 -21.52 -5.35
N ASN A 34 34.73 -22.10 -4.21
CA ASN A 34 34.04 -23.28 -3.68
C ASN A 34 32.71 -22.91 -2.98
N ILE A 35 32.08 -21.82 -3.41
CA ILE A 35 30.87 -21.27 -2.82
C ILE A 35 29.68 -21.72 -3.66
N ASN A 36 28.61 -22.15 -2.98
CA ASN A 36 27.36 -22.44 -3.66
C ASN A 36 26.83 -21.18 -4.35
N TYR A 37 26.42 -21.31 -5.63
CA TYR A 37 25.75 -20.29 -6.42
C TYR A 37 24.68 -19.51 -5.65
N ASP A 38 23.81 -20.19 -4.89
CA ASP A 38 22.73 -19.52 -4.16
C ASP A 38 23.26 -18.63 -3.03
N TYR A 39 24.37 -19.02 -2.42
CA TYR A 39 25.06 -18.19 -1.43
C TYR A 39 25.76 -17.00 -2.10
N PHE A 40 26.38 -17.21 -3.26
CA PHE A 40 26.99 -16.13 -4.05
C PHE A 40 25.97 -15.06 -4.45
N VAL A 41 24.77 -15.45 -4.87
CA VAL A 41 23.68 -14.51 -5.21
C VAL A 41 23.22 -13.73 -3.97
N LYS A 42 23.19 -14.35 -2.78
CA LYS A 42 22.90 -13.62 -1.53
C LYS A 42 23.96 -12.57 -1.23
N LEU A 43 25.24 -12.90 -1.42
CA LEU A 43 26.35 -11.96 -1.24
C LEU A 43 26.27 -10.81 -2.25
N LEU A 44 25.96 -11.11 -3.52
CA LEU A 44 25.78 -10.11 -4.56
C LEU A 44 24.73 -9.05 -4.16
N LYS A 45 23.58 -9.50 -3.64
CA LYS A 45 22.53 -8.61 -3.14
C LYS A 45 22.97 -7.81 -1.91
N GLN A 46 23.64 -8.46 -0.95
CA GLN A 46 24.02 -7.84 0.32
C GLN A 46 25.12 -6.78 0.19
N TYR A 47 26.14 -7.04 -0.64
CA TYR A 47 27.34 -6.19 -0.71
C TYR A 47 27.34 -5.20 -1.88
N LYS A 48 26.71 -5.56 -3.00
CA LYS A 48 26.71 -4.73 -4.22
C LYS A 48 25.32 -4.23 -4.60
N GLY A 49 24.27 -4.66 -3.90
CA GLY A 49 22.91 -4.14 -4.08
C GLY A 49 22.22 -4.56 -5.38
N TYR A 50 22.83 -5.40 -6.22
CA TYR A 50 22.19 -5.84 -7.47
C TYR A 50 20.90 -6.61 -7.18
N VAL A 51 19.88 -6.32 -8.00
CA VAL A 51 18.56 -6.95 -7.95
C VAL A 51 18.33 -7.67 -9.28
N TYR A 52 17.75 -8.87 -9.20
CA TYR A 52 17.36 -9.62 -10.38
C TYR A 52 16.06 -9.06 -10.96
N ASN A 53 16.13 -8.52 -12.17
CA ASN A 53 14.98 -8.06 -12.92
C ASN A 53 14.31 -9.24 -13.64
N ARG A 54 13.08 -9.58 -13.24
CA ARG A 54 12.34 -10.72 -13.81
C ARG A 54 11.90 -10.47 -15.25
N ASN A 55 11.65 -9.22 -15.63
CA ASN A 55 11.16 -8.85 -16.96
C ASN A 55 12.25 -9.04 -18.00
N PHE A 56 13.45 -8.53 -17.71
CA PHE A 56 14.60 -8.61 -18.61
C PHE A 56 15.52 -9.81 -18.34
N LYS A 57 15.20 -10.64 -17.33
CA LYS A 57 15.98 -11.82 -16.91
C LYS A 57 17.48 -11.53 -16.68
N ARG A 58 17.79 -10.37 -16.09
CA ARG A 58 19.16 -9.88 -15.90
C ARG A 58 19.34 -9.21 -14.54
N TYR A 59 20.57 -9.12 -14.06
CA TYR A 59 20.88 -8.37 -12.84
C TYR A 59 21.15 -6.90 -13.17
N GLU A 60 20.51 -6.01 -12.42
CA GLU A 60 20.64 -4.56 -12.55
C GLU A 60 20.86 -3.96 -11.16
N LEU A 61 21.55 -2.83 -11.08
CA LEU A 61 21.48 -2.02 -9.88
C LEU A 61 20.06 -1.47 -9.78
N PRO A 62 19.45 -1.41 -8.59
CA PRO A 62 18.20 -0.70 -8.43
C PRO A 62 18.42 0.71 -8.94
N SER A 63 17.66 1.11 -9.98
CA SER A 63 17.63 2.50 -10.41
C SER A 63 17.41 3.32 -9.14
N ASN A 64 18.30 4.26 -8.86
CA ASN A 64 18.39 4.92 -7.58
C ASN A 64 17.06 5.66 -7.35
N ALA A 65 16.10 5.01 -6.71
CA ALA A 65 14.89 5.63 -6.17
C ALA A 65 15.24 6.40 -4.88
N GLU A 66 16.44 6.97 -4.83
CA GLU A 66 16.88 7.95 -3.84
C GLU A 66 16.39 9.35 -4.20
N SER A 67 15.15 9.43 -4.70
CA SER A 67 14.33 10.59 -4.45
C SER A 67 13.09 10.10 -3.72
N PRO A 68 12.97 10.31 -2.39
CA PRO A 68 11.70 10.15 -1.70
C PRO A 68 10.62 11.13 -2.20
N PHE A 69 10.98 12.03 -3.13
CA PHE A 69 10.08 12.96 -3.78
C PHE A 69 9.91 12.60 -5.26
N ILE A 70 8.66 12.34 -5.64
CA ILE A 70 8.28 12.32 -7.06
C ILE A 70 8.46 13.76 -7.60
N GLY A 71 9.23 13.91 -8.68
CA GLY A 71 9.30 15.18 -9.40
C GLY A 71 7.94 15.51 -10.01
N ILE A 72 7.58 16.80 -10.08
CA ILE A 72 6.30 17.23 -10.67
C ILE A 72 6.16 16.70 -12.11
N ASP A 73 7.27 16.67 -12.85
CA ASP A 73 7.30 16.13 -14.21
C ASP A 73 7.00 14.63 -14.26
N ASP A 74 7.37 13.85 -13.24
CA ASP A 74 7.05 12.41 -13.13
C ASP A 74 5.57 12.16 -12.76
N LEU A 75 4.87 13.11 -12.11
CA LEU A 75 3.42 13.02 -11.92
C LEU A 75 2.68 13.11 -13.25
N PHE A 76 3.21 13.90 -14.19
CA PHE A 76 2.58 14.15 -15.49
C PHE A 76 3.06 13.20 -16.59
N ASN A 77 4.28 12.67 -16.47
CA ASN A 77 4.91 11.81 -17.48
C ASN A 77 4.85 10.32 -17.12
N LYS A 78 3.86 9.87 -16.33
CA LYS A 78 3.66 8.44 -16.09
C LYS A 78 3.22 7.76 -17.40
N GLU A 79 4.20 7.42 -18.23
CA GLU A 79 4.05 6.44 -19.28
C GLU A 79 3.44 5.19 -18.66
N LYS A 80 2.48 4.62 -19.38
CA LYS A 80 1.56 3.58 -18.93
C LYS A 80 2.31 2.36 -18.41
N ASP A 81 2.70 2.40 -17.14
CA ASP A 81 3.18 1.23 -16.44
C ASP A 81 1.97 0.30 -16.26
N ASP A 82 1.93 -0.72 -17.12
CA ASP A 82 0.87 -1.72 -17.23
C ASP A 82 0.80 -2.66 -16.00
N ALA A 83 1.49 -2.33 -14.91
CA ALA A 83 1.47 -3.04 -13.64
C ALA A 83 0.15 -2.92 -12.86
N THR A 84 -0.81 -2.09 -13.31
CA THR A 84 -2.13 -1.94 -12.65
C THR A 84 -3.25 -2.76 -13.31
N LYS A 85 -2.99 -3.46 -14.43
CA LYS A 85 -4.06 -4.12 -15.21
C LYS A 85 -4.68 -5.38 -14.60
N LEU A 86 -4.22 -5.88 -13.44
CA LEU A 86 -4.70 -7.16 -12.91
C LEU A 86 -5.43 -7.13 -11.56
N VAL A 87 -5.48 -6.01 -10.83
CA VAL A 87 -6.26 -5.98 -9.57
C VAL A 87 -6.84 -4.59 -9.30
N ALA A 88 -7.75 -4.15 -10.16
CA ALA A 88 -8.88 -3.32 -9.76
C ALA A 88 -9.78 -3.17 -10.98
N SER A 89 -10.79 -4.02 -11.08
CA SER A 89 -12.05 -3.59 -11.69
C SER A 89 -12.53 -2.44 -10.83
N ILE A 90 -12.08 -1.22 -11.11
CA ILE A 90 -12.63 -0.02 -10.48
C ILE A 90 -14.10 -0.02 -10.94
N PRO A 91 -15.08 -0.18 -10.03
CA PRO A 91 -16.47 -0.12 -10.43
C PRO A 91 -16.70 1.21 -11.14
N GLU A 92 -17.41 1.16 -12.26
CA GLU A 92 -17.74 2.28 -13.16
C GLU A 92 -18.44 3.45 -12.45
N LYS A 93 -18.79 3.26 -11.17
CA LYS A 93 -19.16 4.30 -10.22
C LYS A 93 -18.30 4.15 -8.96
N ILE A 94 -17.18 4.86 -8.90
CA ILE A 94 -16.68 5.31 -7.61
C ILE A 94 -17.74 6.29 -7.12
N TYR A 95 -18.66 5.83 -6.27
CA TYR A 95 -19.44 6.73 -5.42
C TYR A 95 -18.42 7.39 -4.50
N TYR A 96 -17.79 8.46 -4.99
CA TYR A 96 -17.05 9.37 -4.15
C TYR A 96 -18.12 10.03 -3.29
N LYS A 97 -18.37 9.46 -2.09
CA LYS A 97 -19.07 10.21 -1.05
C LYS A 97 -18.20 11.42 -0.82
N ASP A 98 -18.73 12.61 -1.06
CA ASP A 98 -18.05 13.83 -0.73
C ASP A 98 -17.60 13.71 0.74
N PRO A 99 -16.32 13.93 1.09
CA PRO A 99 -15.88 13.92 2.47
C PRO A 99 -16.74 14.81 3.38
N ALA A 100 -17.30 15.90 2.84
CA ALA A 100 -18.27 16.74 3.53
C ALA A 100 -19.60 16.01 3.84
N ASP A 101 -20.06 15.15 2.93
CA ASP A 101 -21.25 14.33 3.14
C ASP A 101 -21.00 13.27 4.22
N SER A 102 -19.82 12.65 4.26
CA SER A 102 -19.49 11.70 5.34
C SER A 102 -19.48 12.37 6.70
N LEU A 103 -18.85 13.54 6.83
CA LEU A 103 -18.83 14.29 8.07
C LEU A 103 -20.25 14.70 8.50
N THR A 104 -21.08 15.12 7.55
CA THR A 104 -22.48 15.47 7.81
C THR A 104 -23.27 14.27 8.32
N ILE A 105 -23.08 13.08 7.72
CA ILE A 105 -23.71 11.85 8.17
C ILE A 105 -23.27 11.50 9.60
N ASP A 106 -21.98 11.60 9.91
CA ASP A 106 -21.46 11.28 11.24
C ASP A 106 -22.03 12.21 12.31
N ILE A 107 -22.07 13.52 12.03
CA ILE A 107 -22.69 14.52 12.92
C ILE A 107 -24.18 14.21 13.14
N LEU A 108 -24.91 13.85 12.07
CA LEU A 108 -26.32 13.49 12.19
C LEU A 108 -26.52 12.22 13.02
N GLN A 109 -25.65 11.22 12.85
CA GLN A 109 -25.69 9.99 13.65
C GLN A 109 -25.45 10.27 15.13
N ASP A 110 -24.45 11.08 15.47
CA ASP A 110 -24.17 11.47 16.85
C ASP A 110 -25.36 12.20 17.48
N ARG A 111 -25.98 13.13 16.74
CA ARG A 111 -27.16 13.86 17.22
C ARG A 111 -28.38 12.97 17.40
N LEU A 112 -28.62 12.04 16.47
CA LEU A 112 -29.72 11.07 16.60
C LEU A 112 -29.48 10.12 17.78
N MET A 113 -28.24 9.67 17.98
CA MET A 113 -27.86 8.84 19.11
C MET A 113 -28.08 9.57 20.45
N GLU A 114 -27.72 10.86 20.52
CA GLU A 114 -27.99 11.70 21.69
C GLU A 114 -29.49 11.83 21.97
N LEU A 115 -30.29 12.14 20.95
CA LEU A 115 -31.76 12.30 21.08
C LEU A 115 -32.47 10.98 21.40
N SER A 116 -31.93 9.83 20.97
CA SER A 116 -32.50 8.50 21.25
C SER A 116 -32.63 8.19 22.75
N LYS A 117 -31.87 8.89 23.62
CA LYS A 117 -31.98 8.77 25.08
C LYS A 117 -33.34 9.22 25.62
N TYR A 118 -34.00 10.11 24.88
CA TYR A 118 -35.24 10.75 25.27
C TYR A 118 -36.45 10.23 24.49
N ILE A 119 -36.23 9.63 23.31
CA ILE A 119 -37.28 9.26 22.37
C ILE A 119 -37.35 7.73 22.23
N LYS A 120 -38.54 7.16 22.39
CA LYS A 120 -38.83 5.77 22.04
C LYS A 120 -39.84 5.73 20.91
N ILE A 121 -39.54 4.97 19.87
CA ILE A 121 -40.42 4.77 18.72
C ILE A 121 -40.93 3.34 18.76
N SER A 122 -42.24 3.16 18.94
CA SER A 122 -42.88 1.86 18.86
C SER A 122 -43.53 1.69 17.50
N GLN A 123 -42.92 0.86 16.64
CA GLN A 123 -43.40 0.62 15.28
C GLN A 123 -44.75 -0.10 15.24
N SER A 124 -45.02 -0.96 16.23
CA SER A 124 -46.24 -1.76 16.33
C SER A 124 -47.46 -0.89 16.65
N SER A 125 -47.32 0.05 17.57
CA SER A 125 -48.38 0.99 17.97
C SER A 125 -48.37 2.30 17.17
N LYS A 126 -47.37 2.53 16.30
CA LYS A 126 -47.13 3.80 15.61
C LYS A 126 -47.10 5.00 16.57
N THR A 127 -46.54 4.81 17.77
CA THR A 127 -46.43 5.85 18.80
C THR A 127 -44.99 6.27 19.00
N ILE A 128 -44.79 7.57 19.28
CA ILE A 128 -43.52 8.15 19.69
C ILE A 128 -43.69 8.63 21.12
N GLU A 129 -42.89 8.09 22.03
CA GLU A 129 -42.85 8.48 23.43
C GLU A 129 -41.64 9.35 23.69
N ILE A 130 -41.86 10.54 24.24
CA ILE A 130 -40.81 11.52 24.54
C ILE A 130 -40.72 11.68 26.07
N ASN A 131 -39.57 11.40 26.64
CA ASN A 131 -39.31 11.55 28.07
C ASN A 131 -38.97 13.01 28.41
N LEU A 132 -40.02 13.80 28.70
CA LEU A 132 -39.91 15.21 29.06
C LEU A 132 -39.10 15.46 30.34
N GLY A 133 -39.15 14.54 31.31
CA GLY A 133 -38.40 14.66 32.57
C GLY A 133 -36.90 14.66 32.32
N ARG A 134 -36.41 13.66 31.58
CA ARG A 134 -34.99 13.56 31.20
C ARG A 134 -34.54 14.70 30.29
N LEU A 135 -35.40 15.20 29.41
CA LEU A 135 -35.07 16.38 28.59
C LEU A 135 -34.81 17.61 29.46
N ARG A 136 -35.67 17.87 30.44
CA ARG A 136 -35.52 19.00 31.36
C ARG A 136 -34.31 18.86 32.28
N GLU A 137 -34.05 17.65 32.79
CA GLU A 137 -32.84 17.35 33.58
C GLU A 137 -31.55 17.63 32.79
N SER A 138 -31.56 17.36 31.48
CA SER A 138 -30.45 17.67 30.57
C SER A 138 -30.43 19.13 30.08
N GLY A 139 -31.33 20.00 30.59
CA GLY A 139 -31.35 21.43 30.29
C GLY A 139 -32.10 21.82 29.02
N TYR A 140 -32.88 20.92 28.42
CA TYR A 140 -33.71 21.23 27.25
C TYR A 140 -35.07 21.79 27.65
N ASP A 141 -35.51 22.83 26.94
CA ASP A 141 -36.88 23.30 26.98
C ASP A 141 -37.67 22.75 25.79
N VAL A 142 -38.96 22.46 26.00
CA VAL A 142 -39.82 21.80 25.01
C VAL A 142 -40.96 22.73 24.65
N ASN A 143 -41.00 23.16 23.39
CA ASN A 143 -42.09 23.94 22.83
C ASN A 143 -42.90 23.08 21.86
N VAL A 144 -44.19 22.91 22.14
CA VAL A 144 -45.12 22.19 21.26
C VAL A 144 -45.80 23.22 20.35
N GLN A 145 -45.50 23.15 19.06
CA GLN A 145 -46.17 23.96 18.04
C GLN A 145 -47.28 23.12 17.40
N ASN A 146 -48.47 23.73 17.29
CA ASN A 146 -49.65 23.15 16.62
C ASN A 146 -49.67 23.49 15.14
#